data_AF-A0A662DIH6-F1
#
_entry.id   AF-A0A662DIH6-F1
#
_cell.length_a   1.000
_cell.length_b   1.000
_cell.length_c   1.000
_cell.angle_alpha   90.00
_cell.angle_beta   90.00
_cell.angle_gamma   90.00
#
_symmetry.space_group_name_H-M   'P 1'
#
loop_
_entity.id
_entity.type
_entity.pdbx_description
1 polymer ?
#
loop_
_entity_poly.entity_id
_entity_poly.type
_entity_poly.pdbx_seq_one_letter_code
_entity_poly.pdbx_strand_id
1 'polypeptide(L)'
;MGTYRLECQFDVMRRIDWSEGDLGDHIDTVFDRLHQSEIVRAVDAEADLDTGRTTVSMTVSTFDDDPLHLACVALGIAIRSCGAEHVGLLPLGEEGVLRPKRNQWSGLRTPSWRVRQTDFDDAAPDTGDGTLGS
;
A
#
# COMPACT_ATOMS: atom_id res chain seq x y z
N MET A 1 -6.50 -18.26 11.24
CA MET A 1 -6.56 -17.03 10.45
C MET A 1 -6.13 -15.92 11.36
N GLY A 2 -4.92 -15.41 11.16
CA GLY A 2 -4.43 -14.24 11.91
C GLY A 2 -4.87 -12.96 11.21
N THR A 3 -4.97 -11.87 11.97
CA THR A 3 -5.22 -10.54 11.44
C THR A 3 -4.05 -9.66 11.84
N TYR A 4 -3.49 -8.94 10.88
CA TYR A 4 -2.27 -8.18 11.05
C TYR A 4 -2.44 -6.80 10.45
N ARG A 5 -1.73 -5.82 11.01
CA ARG A 5 -1.69 -4.45 10.50
C ARG A 5 -0.30 -4.15 9.94
N LEU A 6 -0.27 -3.72 8.69
CA LEU A 6 0.89 -3.12 8.05
C LEU A 6 0.71 -1.61 8.03
N GLU A 7 1.67 -0.86 8.54
CA GLU A 7 1.78 0.58 8.32
C GLU A 7 3.04 0.88 7.50
N CYS A 8 2.86 1.54 6.36
CA CYS A 8 3.96 1.94 5.48
C CYS A 8 3.93 3.44 5.23
N GLN A 9 5.05 4.10 5.48
CA GLN A 9 5.25 5.51 5.16
C GLN A 9 6.05 5.65 3.88
N PHE A 10 5.58 6.52 3.00
CA PHE A 10 6.14 6.79 1.70
C PHE A 10 6.45 8.27 1.49
N ASP A 11 7.52 8.55 0.75
CA ASP A 11 7.65 9.77 -0.02
C ASP A 11 7.19 9.46 -1.46
N VAL A 12 6.03 9.99 -1.85
CA VAL A 12 5.46 9.83 -3.19
C VAL A 12 5.93 10.97 -4.09
N MET A 13 6.85 10.65 -5.00
CA MET A 13 7.34 11.59 -5.99
C MET A 13 6.35 11.66 -7.14
N ARG A 14 5.80 12.85 -7.35
CA ARG A 14 4.84 13.14 -8.43
C ARG A 14 5.46 12.94 -9.81
N ARG A 15 4.63 12.58 -10.77
CA ARG A 15 4.98 12.69 -12.19
C ARG A 15 5.17 14.17 -12.55
N ILE A 16 6.06 14.45 -13.51
CA ILE A 16 6.08 15.76 -14.18
C ILE A 16 4.68 16.02 -14.76
N ASP A 17 4.14 17.23 -14.58
CA ASP A 17 2.78 17.67 -14.93
C ASP A 17 1.63 17.17 -14.03
N TRP A 18 1.89 16.57 -12.86
CA TRP A 18 0.84 16.29 -11.88
C TRP A 18 0.57 17.49 -10.96
N SER A 19 -0.69 17.90 -10.94
CA SER A 19 -1.24 18.77 -9.90
C SER A 19 -1.42 18.01 -8.58
N GLU A 20 -1.81 18.72 -7.52
CA GLU A 20 -2.15 18.09 -6.24
C GLU A 20 -3.37 17.16 -6.35
N GLY A 21 -4.35 17.51 -7.19
CA GLY A 21 -5.50 16.66 -7.47
C GLY A 21 -5.12 15.34 -8.12
N ASP A 22 -4.19 15.36 -9.08
CA ASP A 22 -3.71 14.14 -9.74
C ASP A 22 -3.01 13.17 -8.76
N LEU A 23 -2.33 13.71 -7.73
CA LEU A 23 -1.70 12.88 -6.70
C LEU A 23 -2.76 12.23 -5.80
N GLY A 24 -3.77 12.99 -5.36
CA GLY A 24 -4.89 12.46 -4.59
C GLY A 24 -5.63 11.35 -5.36
N ASP A 25 -6.03 11.63 -6.60
CA ASP A 25 -6.72 10.67 -7.48
C ASP A 25 -5.90 9.39 -7.68
N HIS A 26 -4.58 9.51 -7.80
CA HIS A 26 -3.70 8.36 -7.93
C HIS A 26 -3.63 7.51 -6.66
N ILE A 27 -3.50 8.16 -5.49
CA ILE A 27 -3.46 7.50 -4.18
C ILE A 27 -4.78 6.74 -3.96
N ASP A 28 -5.92 7.37 -4.24
CA ASP A 28 -7.25 6.75 -4.18
C ASP A 28 -7.34 5.54 -5.11
N THR A 29 -6.84 5.65 -6.34
CA THR A 29 -6.81 4.53 -7.29
C THR A 29 -5.99 3.35 -6.77
N VAL A 30 -4.87 3.59 -6.07
CA VAL A 30 -4.07 2.53 -5.43
C VAL A 30 -4.88 1.85 -4.32
N PHE A 31 -5.69 2.58 -3.56
CA PHE A 31 -6.52 2.00 -2.50
C PHE A 31 -7.70 1.22 -3.03
N ASP A 32 -8.39 1.73 -4.04
CA ASP A 32 -9.43 0.99 -4.74
C ASP A 32 -8.89 -0.35 -5.25
N ARG A 33 -7.62 -0.37 -5.65
CA ARG A 33 -6.94 -1.59 -6.08
C ARG A 33 -6.60 -2.53 -4.94
N LEU A 34 -6.21 -2.01 -3.77
CA LEU A 34 -5.98 -2.82 -2.57
C LEU A 34 -7.26 -3.48 -2.05
N HIS A 35 -8.39 -2.76 -2.09
CA HIS A 35 -9.69 -3.30 -1.67
C HIS A 35 -10.18 -4.47 -2.53
N GLN A 36 -9.63 -4.64 -3.73
CA GLN A 36 -9.92 -5.79 -4.60
C GLN A 36 -9.17 -7.06 -4.19
N SER A 37 -8.22 -6.96 -3.24
CA SER A 37 -7.46 -8.10 -2.74
C SER A 37 -8.23 -8.86 -1.66
N GLU A 38 -8.33 -10.18 -1.80
CA GLU A 38 -9.14 -11.02 -0.90
C GLU A 38 -8.60 -11.11 0.54
N ILE A 39 -7.32 -10.82 0.73
CA ILE A 39 -6.64 -10.84 2.02
C ILE A 39 -6.75 -9.52 2.77
N VAL A 40 -7.07 -8.42 2.07
CA VAL A 40 -7.15 -7.07 2.64
C VAL A 40 -8.54 -6.86 3.24
N ARG A 41 -8.58 -6.44 4.51
CA ARG A 41 -9.84 -6.22 5.25
C ARG A 41 -10.17 -4.75 5.42
N ALA A 42 -9.15 -3.93 5.60
CA ALA A 42 -9.29 -2.49 5.70
C ALA A 42 -8.03 -1.83 5.13
N VAL A 43 -8.21 -0.67 4.52
CA VAL A 43 -7.12 0.22 4.11
C VAL A 43 -7.51 1.63 4.53
N ASP A 44 -6.57 2.33 5.12
CA ASP A 44 -6.65 3.74 5.43
C ASP A 44 -5.37 4.42 4.95
N ALA A 45 -5.47 5.69 4.59
CA ALA A 45 -4.26 6.46 4.35
C ALA A 45 -4.42 7.94 4.58
N GLU A 46 -3.30 8.52 4.96
CA GLU A 46 -3.14 9.94 5.15
C GLU A 46 -2.08 10.44 4.18
N ALA A 47 -2.41 11.47 3.40
CA ALA A 47 -1.49 12.05 2.44
C ALA A 47 -1.38 13.57 2.64
N ASP A 48 -0.17 14.04 2.91
CA ASP A 48 0.21 15.43 2.78
C ASP A 48 0.52 15.68 1.30
N LEU A 49 -0.44 16.26 0.59
CA LEU A 49 -0.34 16.44 -0.85
C LEU A 49 0.79 17.40 -1.21
N ASP A 50 1.03 18.46 -0.44
CA ASP A 50 2.11 19.45 -0.64
C ASP A 50 3.49 18.78 -0.70
N THR A 51 3.77 17.88 0.24
CA THR A 51 5.07 17.21 0.37
C THR A 51 5.13 15.86 -0.33
N GLY A 52 3.98 15.29 -0.69
CA GLY A 52 3.86 13.92 -1.20
C GLY A 52 4.08 12.85 -0.13
N ARG A 53 4.06 13.22 1.15
CA ARG A 53 4.21 12.25 2.23
C ARG A 53 2.91 11.49 2.40
N THR A 54 2.97 10.16 2.30
CA THR A 54 1.78 9.30 2.39
C THR A 54 2.02 8.17 3.37
N THR A 55 1.13 8.03 4.35
CA THR A 55 1.08 6.90 5.27
C THR A 55 -0.07 5.99 4.84
N VAL A 56 0.22 4.73 4.57
CA VAL A 56 -0.79 3.70 4.25
C VAL A 56 -0.86 2.72 5.41
N SER A 57 -2.04 2.60 6.01
CA SER A 57 -2.38 1.58 7.00
C SER A 57 -3.25 0.52 6.33
N MET A 58 -2.84 -0.75 6.41
CA MET A 58 -3.56 -1.87 5.80
C MET A 58 -3.72 -2.99 6.80
N THR A 59 -4.95 -3.45 7.00
CA THR A 59 -5.27 -4.64 7.76
C THR A 59 -5.41 -5.83 6.83
N VAL A 60 -4.61 -6.87 7.04
CA VAL A 60 -4.69 -8.13 6.29
C VAL A 60 -5.13 -9.27 7.18
N SER A 61 -5.89 -10.21 6.64
CA SER A 61 -6.17 -11.48 7.31
C SER A 61 -5.76 -12.65 6.44
N THR A 62 -4.91 -13.51 6.97
CA THR A 62 -4.32 -14.61 6.21
C THR A 62 -4.05 -15.85 7.09
N PHE A 63 -3.80 -16.98 6.44
CA PHE A 63 -3.26 -18.21 7.04
C PHE A 63 -1.78 -18.41 6.68
N ASP A 64 -1.19 -17.48 5.93
CA ASP A 64 0.21 -17.53 5.50
C ASP A 64 1.16 -17.46 6.70
N ASP A 65 2.27 -18.17 6.61
CA ASP A 65 3.32 -18.21 7.63
C ASP A 65 4.16 -16.91 7.63
N ASP A 66 4.14 -16.12 6.54
CA ASP A 66 4.77 -14.80 6.45
C ASP A 66 3.77 -13.70 6.04
N PRO A 67 2.93 -13.24 6.99
CA PRO A 67 1.88 -12.27 6.72
C PRO A 67 2.43 -10.87 6.38
N LEU A 68 3.62 -10.52 6.87
CA LEU A 68 4.31 -9.27 6.54
C LEU A 68 4.69 -9.25 5.06
N HIS A 69 5.38 -10.28 4.60
CA HIS A 69 5.78 -10.38 3.20
C HIS A 69 4.56 -10.33 2.29
N LEU A 70 3.51 -11.10 2.61
CA LEU A 70 2.27 -11.10 1.85
C LEU A 70 1.61 -9.72 1.77
N ALA A 71 1.58 -8.98 2.88
CA ALA A 71 1.06 -7.62 2.93
C ALA A 71 1.88 -6.65 2.05
N CYS A 72 3.22 -6.70 2.15
CA CYS A 72 4.10 -5.89 1.30
C CYS A 72 3.95 -6.23 -0.19
N VAL A 73 3.75 -7.51 -0.53
CA VAL A 73 3.48 -7.97 -1.90
C VAL A 73 2.16 -7.39 -2.42
N ALA A 74 1.08 -7.47 -1.64
CA ALA A 74 -0.21 -6.91 -2.03
C ALA A 74 -0.11 -5.39 -2.29
N LEU A 75 0.56 -4.66 -1.39
CA LEU A 75 0.80 -3.22 -1.54
C LEU A 75 1.66 -2.90 -2.76
N GLY A 76 2.76 -3.62 -2.96
CA GLY A 76 3.62 -3.44 -4.12
C GLY A 76 2.91 -3.74 -5.45
N ILE A 77 2.05 -4.76 -5.48
CA ILE A 77 1.26 -5.10 -6.68
C ILE A 77 0.24 -4.00 -6.99
N ALA A 78 -0.46 -3.48 -5.98
CA ALA A 78 -1.43 -2.40 -6.16
C ALA A 78 -0.78 -1.17 -6.79
N ILE A 79 0.32 -0.67 -6.18
CA ILE A 79 1.11 0.47 -6.68
C ILE A 79 1.53 0.25 -8.15
N ARG A 80 2.12 -0.91 -8.47
CA ARG A 80 2.56 -1.22 -9.84
C ARG A 80 1.42 -1.30 -10.84
N SER A 81 0.29 -1.86 -10.44
CA SER A 81 -0.86 -1.98 -11.33
C SER A 81 -1.51 -0.63 -11.65
N CYS A 82 -1.31 0.38 -10.79
CA CYS A 82 -1.70 1.77 -11.03
C CYS A 82 -0.64 2.57 -11.83
N GLY A 83 0.39 1.90 -12.35
CA GLY A 83 1.41 2.52 -13.19
C GLY A 83 2.48 3.31 -12.42
N ALA A 84 2.62 3.04 -11.12
CA ALA A 84 3.68 3.60 -10.29
C ALA A 84 4.79 2.58 -10.03
N GLU A 85 5.97 3.05 -9.64
CA GLU A 85 7.01 2.20 -9.07
C GLU A 85 7.09 2.38 -7.55
N HIS A 86 7.62 1.39 -6.84
CA HIS A 86 7.95 1.51 -5.44
C HIS A 86 9.44 1.20 -5.23
N VAL A 87 10.05 1.85 -4.23
CA VAL A 87 11.46 1.68 -3.88
C VAL A 87 11.56 1.37 -2.41
N GLY A 88 12.13 0.22 -2.07
CA GLY A 88 12.39 -0.19 -0.69
C GLY A 88 11.28 -1.02 -0.03
N LEU A 89 10.10 -1.16 -0.66
CA LEU A 89 9.01 -1.99 -0.13
C LEU A 89 9.29 -3.48 -0.32
N LEU A 90 9.92 -3.85 -1.44
CA LEU A 90 10.44 -5.19 -1.72
C LEU A 90 11.81 -5.02 -2.40
N PRO A 91 12.83 -5.82 -2.06
CA PRO A 91 14.04 -5.87 -2.86
C PRO A 91 13.65 -6.29 -4.27
N LEU A 92 13.88 -5.42 -5.25
CA LEU A 92 13.60 -5.65 -6.68
C LEU A 92 14.38 -6.88 -7.16
N GLY A 93 13.81 -8.07 -6.99
CA GLY A 93 14.53 -9.33 -7.24
C GLY A 93 13.65 -10.55 -7.42
N GLU A 94 12.64 -10.78 -6.59
CA GLU A 94 11.89 -12.04 -6.60
C GLU A 94 10.38 -11.79 -6.48
N GLU A 95 9.58 -12.49 -7.28
CA GLU A 95 8.10 -12.62 -7.14
C GLU A 95 7.17 -11.63 -7.88
N GLY A 96 7.66 -10.93 -8.91
CA GLY A 96 6.81 -10.22 -9.85
C GLY A 96 6.35 -11.06 -11.06
N VAL A 97 5.53 -12.12 -10.89
CA VAL A 97 4.90 -12.85 -12.03
C VAL A 97 3.72 -12.05 -12.64
N LEU A 98 3.83 -10.74 -12.69
CA LEU A 98 2.94 -9.88 -13.48
C LEU A 98 3.84 -9.04 -14.37
N ARG A 99 4.06 -9.54 -15.59
CA ARG A 99 4.81 -8.80 -16.61
C ARG A 99 4.13 -7.45 -16.81
N PRO A 100 4.84 -6.31 -16.66
CA PRO A 100 4.28 -5.02 -17.02
C PRO A 100 3.85 -5.08 -18.49
N LYS A 101 2.62 -4.63 -18.79
CA LYS A 101 2.16 -4.54 -20.17
C LYS A 101 3.16 -3.67 -20.93
N ARG A 102 3.71 -4.24 -22.00
CA ARG A 102 4.74 -3.69 -22.89
C ARG A 102 4.29 -2.34 -23.45
N ASN A 103 4.50 -1.26 -22.68
CA ASN A 103 4.47 0.13 -23.13
C ASN A 103 4.72 1.22 -22.05
N GLN A 104 5.18 0.96 -20.82
CA GLN A 104 5.48 2.05 -19.84
C GLN A 104 6.97 2.40 -19.88
N TRP A 105 7.39 3.44 -20.60
CA TRP A 105 7.44 4.89 -20.27
C TRP A 105 8.75 5.27 -19.59
N SER A 106 9.42 6.27 -20.15
CA SER A 106 10.64 6.90 -19.63
C SER A 106 10.50 7.17 -18.12
N GLY A 107 11.52 6.80 -17.33
CA GLY A 107 11.52 6.92 -15.86
C GLY A 107 11.29 8.34 -15.30
N LEU A 108 11.22 9.37 -16.15
CA LEU A 108 10.81 10.73 -15.78
C LEU A 108 9.28 10.91 -15.69
N ARG A 109 8.49 9.91 -16.11
CA ARG A 109 7.01 9.98 -16.22
C ARG A 109 6.27 8.96 -15.37
N THR A 110 6.96 8.29 -14.44
CA THR A 110 6.34 7.30 -13.56
C THR A 110 6.35 7.86 -12.14
N PRO A 111 5.19 7.98 -11.46
CA PRO A 111 5.18 8.33 -10.05
C PRO A 111 5.91 7.24 -9.25
N SER A 112 6.71 7.64 -8.26
CA SER A 112 7.49 6.69 -7.46
C SER A 112 7.17 6.80 -5.98
N TRP A 113 6.99 5.64 -5.34
CA TRP A 113 6.67 5.50 -3.92
C TRP A 113 7.92 5.01 -3.19
N ARG A 114 8.66 5.92 -2.55
CA ARG A 114 9.85 5.55 -1.78
C ARG A 114 9.46 5.23 -0.35
N VAL A 115 9.72 4.01 0.09
CA VAL A 115 9.51 3.60 1.48
C VAL A 115 10.46 4.35 2.39
N ARG A 116 9.91 4.91 3.47
CA ARG A 116 10.65 5.49 4.58
C ARG A 116 10.69 4.55 5.78
N GLN A 117 9.53 4.01 6.12
CA GLN A 117 9.31 3.19 7.30
C GLN A 117 8.23 2.17 7.00
N THR A 118 8.41 0.99 7.55
CA THR A 118 7.42 -0.07 7.57
C THR A 118 7.33 -0.58 9.01
N ASP A 119 6.11 -0.63 9.52
CA ASP A 119 5.78 -1.17 10.84
C ASP A 119 4.74 -2.28 10.65
N PHE A 120 4.84 -3.33 11.44
CA PHE A 120 3.99 -4.51 11.28
C PHE A 120 3.70 -5.16 12.62
N ASP A 121 2.42 -5.29 12.91
CA ASP A 121 1.93 -5.76 14.20
C ASP A 121 0.78 -6.76 14.04
N ASP A 122 0.62 -7.60 15.06
CA ASP A 122 -0.61 -8.36 15.25
C ASP A 122 -1.74 -7.36 15.48
N ALA A 123 -2.77 -7.39 14.63
CA ALA A 123 -3.91 -6.51 14.80
C ALA A 123 -4.65 -7.02 16.04
N ALA A 124 -4.51 -6.30 17.16
CA ALA A 124 -5.17 -6.65 18.41
C ALA A 124 -6.64 -6.99 18.12
N PRO A 125 -7.17 -8.11 18.65
CA PRO A 125 -8.58 -8.40 18.50
C PRO A 125 -9.33 -7.20 19.06
N ASP A 126 -10.26 -6.64 18.28
CA ASP A 126 -11.22 -5.63 18.73
C ASP A 126 -11.83 -6.13 20.04
N THR A 127 -11.26 -5.70 21.15
CA THR A 127 -11.76 -6.01 22.47
C THR A 127 -12.83 -4.97 22.72
N GLY A 128 -13.94 -5.10 21.98
CA GLY A 128 -15.21 -4.50 22.31
C GLY A 128 -15.76 -5.17 23.58
N ASP A 129 -15.07 -4.95 24.69
CA ASP A 129 -15.49 -5.39 26.02
C ASP A 129 -16.60 -4.46 26.53
N GLY A 130 -17.77 -5.06 26.75
CA GLY A 130 -18.44 -4.92 28.04
C GLY A 130 -19.21 -3.63 28.32
N THR A 131 -20.41 -3.50 27.77
CA THR A 131 -21.52 -2.88 28.53
C THR A 131 -22.77 -3.74 28.49
N LEU A 132 -22.71 -4.89 29.17
CA LEU A 132 -23.90 -5.46 29.80
C LEU A 132 -23.87 -5.05 31.28
N GLY A 133 -24.28 -3.82 31.53
CA GLY A 133 -24.57 -3.32 32.87
C GLY A 133 -25.98 -3.70 33.26
N SER A 134 -26.04 -4.65 34.20
CA SER A 134 -27.06 -4.99 35.22
C SER A 134 -28.49 -4.46 35.10
#